data_AF-A0A3D5JHW2-F1
#
_entry.id   AF-A0A3D5JHW2-F1
#
_cell.length_a   1.000
_cell.length_b   1.000
_cell.length_c   1.000
_cell.angle_alpha   90.00
_cell.angle_beta   90.00
_cell.angle_gamma   90.00
#
_symmetry.space_group_name_H-M   'P 1'
#
loop_
_entity.id
_entity.type
_entity.pdbx_description
1 polymer ?
#
loop_
_entity_poly.entity_id
_entity_poly.type
_entity_poly.pdbx_seq_one_letter_code
_entity_poly.pdbx_strand_id
1 'polypeptide(L)'
;MPLIMPCLLMPCLLMAGLMMVPLIMALLMTAAPLSTAQAEDRWGGTWFTCEFARSQTPPDDDCAMFDDEGFRFSDGRFTYVRITESDETACRGEKVGQCFRRDRPAISIKTSDRGKLDLGADRIRVSYLFCTQTFYFRDTEHYREIWPDEDRCFWARKRHFYIARYKGRITERTDP
;
A
#
# COMPACT_ATOMS: atom_id res chain seq x y z
N MET A 1 -14.94 -44.37 61.63
CA MET A 1 -14.13 -45.14 60.65
C MET A 1 -14.78 -45.02 59.27
N PRO A 2 -13.96 -44.96 58.20
CA PRO A 2 -14.11 -44.16 56.96
C PRO A 2 -15.01 -44.84 55.91
N LEU A 3 -15.40 -44.26 54.77
CA LEU A 3 -14.66 -43.91 53.54
C LEU A 3 -15.47 -42.84 52.74
N ILE A 4 -14.92 -41.70 52.30
CA ILE A 4 -14.05 -41.42 51.13
C ILE A 4 -14.75 -41.58 49.75
N MET A 5 -15.25 -40.43 49.25
CA MET A 5 -15.02 -39.80 47.92
C MET A 5 -15.65 -40.36 46.61
N PRO A 6 -15.72 -39.55 45.51
CA PRO A 6 -16.94 -39.31 44.72
C PRO A 6 -16.76 -39.70 43.24
N CYS A 7 -17.84 -39.85 42.46
CA CYS A 7 -17.67 -40.03 41.01
C CYS A 7 -18.92 -39.71 40.18
N LEU A 8 -19.46 -38.49 40.29
CA LEU A 8 -20.58 -38.04 39.45
C LEU A 8 -20.43 -36.57 39.07
N LEU A 9 -19.35 -36.22 38.37
CA LEU A 9 -19.14 -34.87 37.82
C LEU A 9 -18.22 -34.90 36.57
N MET A 10 -18.39 -35.89 35.68
CA MET A 10 -17.60 -35.97 34.45
C MET A 10 -18.31 -36.75 33.33
N PRO A 11 -19.46 -36.26 32.83
CA PRO A 11 -19.64 -36.38 31.37
C PRO A 11 -20.16 -35.12 30.67
N CYS A 12 -20.66 -34.11 31.38
CA CYS A 12 -21.32 -32.96 30.71
C CYS A 12 -20.34 -31.90 30.17
N LEU A 13 -19.12 -31.79 30.70
CA LEU A 13 -18.16 -30.78 30.23
C LEU A 13 -17.45 -31.13 28.91
N LEU A 14 -17.41 -32.40 28.49
CA LEU A 14 -16.74 -32.78 27.24
C LEU A 14 -17.59 -32.50 25.99
N MET A 15 -18.93 -32.49 26.09
CA MET A 15 -19.82 -32.29 24.95
C MET A 15 -20.00 -30.80 24.58
N ALA A 16 -19.85 -29.88 25.53
CA ALA A 16 -19.95 -28.44 25.29
C ALA A 16 -18.69 -27.84 24.64
N GLY A 17 -17.52 -28.49 24.83
CA GLY A 17 -16.25 -28.05 24.24
C GLY A 17 -16.12 -28.37 22.74
N LEU A 18 -16.79 -29.41 22.25
CA LEU A 18 -16.64 -29.85 20.86
C LEU A 18 -17.49 -29.06 19.84
N MET A 19 -18.56 -28.39 20.30
CA MET A 19 -19.50 -27.65 19.43
C MET A 19 -19.15 -26.15 19.28
N MET A 20 -18.28 -25.60 20.13
CA MET A 20 -17.88 -24.18 20.12
C MET A 20 -16.63 -23.89 19.27
N VAL A 21 -15.80 -24.91 19.00
CA VAL A 21 -14.57 -24.76 18.20
C VAL A 21 -14.82 -24.39 16.73
N PRO A 22 -15.81 -24.96 16.01
CA PRO A 22 -16.00 -24.60 14.59
C PRO A 22 -16.58 -23.19 14.40
N LEU A 23 -17.30 -22.64 15.39
CA LEU A 23 -17.90 -21.30 15.30
C LEU A 23 -16.85 -20.18 15.46
N ILE A 24 -15.83 -20.40 16.29
CA ILE A 24 -14.71 -19.46 16.46
C ILE A 24 -13.75 -19.53 15.25
N MET A 25 -13.59 -20.71 14.66
CA MET A 25 -12.74 -20.88 13.46
C MET A 25 -13.39 -20.30 12.18
N ALA A 26 -14.72 -20.17 12.13
CA ALA A 26 -15.43 -19.49 11.05
C ALA A 26 -15.36 -17.95 11.10
N LEU A 27 -15.17 -17.37 12.29
CA LEU A 27 -15.15 -15.91 12.47
C LEU A 27 -13.79 -15.26 12.11
N LEU A 28 -12.73 -16.06 11.97
CA LEU A 28 -11.35 -15.59 11.75
C LEU A 28 -10.98 -15.39 10.27
N MET A 29 -11.90 -15.63 9.31
CA MET A 29 -11.57 -15.72 7.88
C MET A 29 -12.11 -14.59 6.99
N THR A 30 -12.79 -13.56 7.50
CA THR A 30 -13.42 -12.56 6.61
C THR A 30 -12.61 -11.28 6.45
N ALA A 31 -11.40 -11.38 5.90
CA ALA A 31 -10.80 -10.28 5.16
C ALA A 31 -10.78 -10.66 3.68
N ALA A 32 -11.96 -10.61 3.05
CA ALA A 32 -12.04 -10.79 1.60
C ALA A 32 -11.14 -9.75 0.91
N PRO A 33 -10.41 -10.13 -0.15
CA PRO A 33 -9.66 -9.17 -0.94
C PRO A 33 -10.61 -8.10 -1.49
N LEU A 34 -10.11 -6.88 -1.64
CA LEU A 34 -10.92 -5.79 -2.16
C LEU A 34 -11.34 -6.14 -3.59
N SER A 35 -12.61 -5.93 -3.94
CA SER A 35 -13.04 -6.11 -5.34
C SER A 35 -12.24 -5.18 -6.25
N THR A 36 -12.01 -5.58 -7.50
CA THR A 36 -11.29 -4.77 -8.49
C THR A 36 -11.91 -3.37 -8.62
N ALA A 37 -13.23 -3.25 -8.59
CA ALA A 37 -13.93 -1.97 -8.66
C ALA A 37 -13.64 -1.07 -7.44
N GLN A 38 -13.59 -1.64 -6.24
CA GLN A 38 -13.27 -0.91 -5.02
C GLN A 38 -11.79 -0.52 -4.96
N ALA A 39 -10.92 -1.39 -5.47
CA ALA A 39 -9.49 -1.10 -5.61
C ALA A 39 -9.24 0.03 -6.62
N GLU A 40 -9.95 0.03 -7.75
CA GLU A 40 -9.93 1.12 -8.73
C GLU A 40 -10.39 2.44 -8.13
N ASP A 41 -11.50 2.47 -7.38
CA ASP A 41 -11.95 3.70 -6.73
C ASP A 41 -10.88 4.30 -5.80
N ARG A 42 -10.20 3.44 -5.04
CA ARG A 42 -9.25 3.88 -4.00
C ARG A 42 -7.82 4.14 -4.50
N TRP A 43 -7.37 3.42 -5.52
CA TRP A 43 -6.00 3.44 -6.04
C TRP A 43 -5.91 3.78 -7.53
N GLY A 44 -6.98 3.61 -8.29
CA GLY A 44 -6.99 3.74 -9.76
C GLY A 44 -6.61 5.12 -10.23
N GLY A 45 -5.59 5.24 -11.08
CA GLY A 45 -4.99 6.48 -11.60
C GLY A 45 -3.48 6.56 -11.37
N THR A 46 -2.87 7.70 -11.73
CA THR A 46 -1.41 7.91 -11.61
C THR A 46 -1.06 8.68 -10.34
N TRP A 47 -0.05 8.19 -9.63
CA TRP A 47 0.48 8.71 -8.37
C TRP A 47 1.97 8.95 -8.48
N PHE A 48 2.46 10.00 -7.85
CA PHE A 48 3.88 10.31 -7.77
C PHE A 48 4.32 10.42 -6.31
N THR A 49 5.60 10.14 -6.07
CA THR A 49 6.21 10.36 -4.76
C THR A 49 6.32 11.86 -4.48
N CYS A 50 6.14 12.27 -3.23
CA CYS A 50 6.37 13.64 -2.79
C CYS A 50 7.87 13.92 -2.70
N GLU A 51 8.37 14.91 -3.45
CA GLU A 51 9.80 15.16 -3.63
C GLU A 51 10.54 15.43 -2.32
N PHE A 52 9.95 16.25 -1.45
CA PHE A 52 10.58 16.65 -0.19
C PHE A 52 10.33 15.69 0.97
N ALA A 53 9.60 14.60 0.74
CA ALA A 53 9.42 13.57 1.77
C ALA A 53 10.70 12.75 1.99
N ARG A 54 10.94 12.33 3.23
CA ARG A 54 12.06 11.45 3.61
C ARG A 54 11.53 10.12 4.10
N SER A 55 12.42 9.14 4.29
CA SER A 55 12.05 7.76 4.65
C SER A 55 11.11 7.63 5.85
N GLN A 56 11.11 8.56 6.79
CA GLN A 56 10.21 8.55 7.95
C GLN A 56 9.69 9.95 8.28
N THR A 57 9.73 10.85 7.30
CA THR A 57 9.32 12.24 7.51
C THR A 57 8.42 12.65 6.36
N PRO A 58 7.21 13.15 6.64
CA PRO A 58 6.32 13.66 5.60
C PRO A 58 6.98 14.82 4.84
N PRO A 59 6.48 15.14 3.63
CA PRO A 59 6.92 16.33 2.92
C PRO A 59 6.56 17.60 3.71
N ASP A 60 7.41 18.62 3.65
CA ASP A 60 7.21 19.92 4.30
C ASP A 60 6.44 20.92 3.42
N ASP A 61 6.23 20.59 2.15
CA ASP A 61 5.55 21.41 1.14
C ASP A 61 4.13 20.94 0.82
N ASP A 62 3.53 20.14 1.71
CA ASP A 62 2.24 19.48 1.45
C ASP A 62 2.21 18.69 0.13
N CYS A 63 3.39 18.18 -0.28
CA CYS A 63 3.56 17.44 -1.51
C CYS A 63 3.18 18.25 -2.76
N ALA A 64 3.41 19.57 -2.73
CA ALA A 64 3.25 20.47 -3.87
C ALA A 64 4.24 20.13 -5.02
N MET A 65 5.37 19.51 -4.70
CA MET A 65 6.35 19.00 -5.65
C MET A 65 6.34 17.46 -5.70
N PHE A 66 6.26 16.92 -6.91
CA PHE A 66 6.38 15.50 -7.19
C PHE A 66 7.80 15.15 -7.61
N ASP A 67 8.28 13.99 -7.15
CA ASP A 67 9.47 13.30 -7.65
C ASP A 67 9.22 12.85 -9.11
N ASP A 68 10.27 12.52 -9.87
CA ASP A 68 10.16 12.09 -11.26
C ASP A 68 9.60 10.67 -11.42
N GLU A 69 9.55 9.91 -10.33
CA GLU A 69 9.04 8.54 -10.27
C GLU A 69 7.69 8.42 -9.57
N GLY A 70 6.89 7.49 -10.08
CA GLY A 70 5.58 7.19 -9.54
C GLY A 70 5.09 5.82 -9.96
N PHE A 71 3.79 5.63 -9.80
CA PHE A 71 3.10 4.46 -10.31
C PHE A 71 1.69 4.80 -10.79
N ARG A 72 1.18 3.96 -11.68
CA ARG A 72 -0.22 3.93 -12.06
C ARG A 72 -0.82 2.62 -11.58
N PHE A 73 -2.00 2.70 -11.00
CA PHE A 73 -2.85 1.54 -10.81
C PHE A 73 -4.05 1.66 -11.76
N SER A 74 -4.29 0.63 -12.56
CA SER A 74 -5.45 0.56 -13.45
C SER A 74 -5.68 -0.89 -13.87
N ASP A 75 -6.94 -1.28 -13.99
CA ASP A 75 -7.38 -2.63 -14.35
C ASP A 75 -6.74 -3.72 -13.46
N GLY A 76 -6.59 -3.42 -12.17
CA GLY A 76 -5.97 -4.36 -11.22
C GLY A 76 -4.45 -4.53 -11.40
N ARG A 77 -3.80 -3.68 -12.20
CA ARG A 77 -2.37 -3.76 -12.52
C ARG A 77 -1.62 -2.54 -12.03
N PHE A 78 -0.40 -2.80 -11.57
CA PHE A 78 0.55 -1.79 -11.13
C PHE A 78 1.59 -1.54 -12.21
N THR A 79 1.70 -0.30 -12.64
CA THR A 79 2.64 0.14 -13.68
C THR A 79 3.56 1.18 -13.07
N TYR A 80 4.88 0.97 -13.16
CA TYR A 80 5.84 2.01 -12.80
C TYR A 80 5.76 3.14 -13.84
N VAL A 81 5.76 4.39 -13.38
CA VAL A 81 5.77 5.56 -14.25
C VAL A 81 6.98 6.43 -13.94
N ARG A 82 7.54 7.05 -14.98
CA ARG A 82 8.59 8.05 -14.84
C ARG A 82 8.31 9.20 -15.81
N ILE A 83 8.39 10.45 -15.37
CA ILE A 83 8.28 11.57 -16.30
C ILE A 83 9.50 11.61 -17.23
N THR A 84 9.32 12.07 -18.46
CA THR A 84 10.43 12.22 -19.42
C THR A 84 10.85 13.67 -19.64
N GLU A 85 10.04 14.61 -19.17
CA GLU A 85 10.14 16.03 -19.51
C GLU A 85 9.93 16.88 -18.26
N SER A 86 11.03 17.11 -17.53
CA SER A 86 11.10 18.16 -16.53
C SER A 86 12.41 18.93 -16.64
N ASP A 87 12.27 20.25 -16.54
CA ASP A 87 13.31 21.27 -16.50
C ASP A 87 13.35 21.97 -15.13
N GLU A 88 12.63 21.41 -14.14
CA GLU A 88 12.58 21.96 -12.79
C GLU A 88 13.97 21.96 -12.15
N THR A 89 14.32 23.08 -11.52
CA THR A 89 15.62 23.28 -10.86
C THR A 89 15.48 23.30 -9.34
N ALA A 90 14.27 23.52 -8.82
CA ALA A 90 13.95 23.54 -7.40
C ALA A 90 13.72 22.13 -6.81
N CYS A 91 14.45 21.12 -7.29
CA CYS A 91 14.37 19.77 -6.71
C CYS A 91 15.34 19.63 -5.54
N ARG A 92 15.06 18.67 -4.66
CA ARG A 92 15.88 18.37 -3.49
C ARG A 92 17.28 17.95 -3.92
N GLY A 93 18.30 18.55 -3.31
CA GLY A 93 19.68 18.23 -3.61
C GLY A 93 20.15 18.73 -4.97
N GLU A 94 19.57 19.83 -5.47
CA GLU A 94 20.01 20.53 -6.69
C GLU A 94 19.94 19.68 -7.97
N LYS A 95 19.06 18.67 -7.95
CA LYS A 95 18.87 17.74 -9.06
C LYS A 95 17.97 18.36 -10.13
N VAL A 96 18.52 18.77 -11.26
CA VAL A 96 17.71 19.32 -12.33
C VAL A 96 16.88 18.22 -13.01
N GLY A 97 15.58 18.48 -13.19
CA GLY A 97 14.65 17.64 -13.95
C GLY A 97 14.21 16.34 -13.27
N GLN A 98 14.56 16.13 -12.00
CA GLN A 98 14.15 14.95 -11.21
C GLN A 98 12.90 15.19 -10.34
N CYS A 99 12.21 16.31 -10.55
CA CYS A 99 10.96 16.61 -9.89
C CYS A 99 10.10 17.50 -10.78
N PHE A 100 8.83 17.71 -10.44
CA PHE A 100 7.94 18.63 -11.14
C PHE A 100 6.78 19.07 -10.25
N ARG A 101 6.25 20.27 -10.50
CA ARG A 101 5.11 20.77 -9.74
C ARG A 101 3.86 19.92 -9.94
N ARG A 102 3.15 19.66 -8.84
CA ARG A 102 1.87 18.92 -8.83
C ARG A 102 0.82 19.52 -9.76
N ASP A 103 0.76 20.85 -9.83
CA ASP A 103 -0.24 21.60 -10.59
C ASP A 103 0.11 21.76 -12.07
N ARG A 104 1.22 21.19 -12.53
CA ARG A 104 1.59 21.16 -13.95
C ARG A 104 0.45 20.55 -14.77
N PRO A 105 -0.09 21.26 -15.78
CA PRO A 105 -1.34 20.85 -16.44
C PRO A 105 -1.19 19.63 -17.35
N ALA A 106 0.04 19.34 -17.79
CA ALA A 106 0.35 18.17 -18.60
C ALA A 106 1.78 17.66 -18.38
N ILE A 107 1.94 16.35 -18.44
CA ILE A 107 3.24 15.66 -18.38
C ILE A 107 3.36 14.58 -19.46
N SER A 108 4.60 14.27 -19.81
CA SER A 108 4.97 13.13 -20.64
C SER A 108 5.63 12.07 -19.75
N ILE A 109 5.23 10.81 -19.87
CA ILE A 109 5.75 9.70 -19.06
C ILE A 109 6.23 8.52 -19.90
N LYS A 110 7.16 7.75 -19.35
CA LYS A 110 7.42 6.36 -19.71
C LYS A 110 6.81 5.42 -18.68
N THR A 111 6.42 4.24 -19.12
CA THR A 111 5.73 3.24 -18.30
C THR A 111 6.39 1.88 -18.39
N SER A 112 6.35 1.12 -17.31
CA SER A 112 6.79 -0.29 -17.28
C SER A 112 5.83 -1.09 -16.40
N ASP A 113 5.18 -2.12 -16.97
CA ASP A 113 4.27 -3.01 -16.23
C ASP A 113 5.05 -3.77 -15.16
N ARG A 114 4.52 -3.76 -13.92
CA ARG A 114 5.08 -4.49 -12.77
C ARG A 114 4.18 -5.61 -12.29
N GLY A 115 3.06 -5.86 -12.99
CA GLY A 115 2.16 -6.97 -12.70
C GLY A 115 1.03 -6.60 -11.76
N LYS A 116 0.54 -7.60 -11.01
CA LYS A 116 -0.59 -7.45 -10.09
C LYS A 116 -0.11 -7.14 -8.68
N LEU A 117 -0.88 -6.31 -7.98
CA LEU A 117 -0.68 -5.99 -6.58
C LEU A 117 -1.87 -6.52 -5.79
N ASP A 118 -1.62 -7.09 -4.62
CA ASP A 118 -2.68 -7.55 -3.73
C ASP A 118 -3.14 -6.38 -2.84
N LEU A 119 -4.32 -5.86 -3.16
CA LEU A 119 -4.92 -4.69 -2.50
C LEU A 119 -6.02 -5.14 -1.54
N GLY A 120 -5.84 -4.79 -0.28
CA GLY A 120 -6.89 -4.82 0.74
C GLY A 120 -7.56 -3.45 0.91
N ALA A 121 -8.55 -3.39 1.80
CA ALA A 121 -9.27 -2.16 2.11
C ALA A 121 -8.37 -1.04 2.70
N ASP A 122 -7.39 -1.43 3.50
CA ASP A 122 -6.51 -0.57 4.32
C ASP A 122 -5.01 -0.97 4.22
N ARG A 123 -4.70 -1.92 3.34
CA ARG A 123 -3.36 -2.49 3.19
C ARG A 123 -3.03 -2.90 1.76
N ILE A 124 -1.75 -3.02 1.50
CA ILE A 124 -1.15 -3.55 0.28
C ILE A 124 -0.23 -4.70 0.66
N ARG A 125 -0.26 -5.81 -0.07
CA ARG A 125 0.76 -6.87 0.09
C ARG A 125 1.66 -6.93 -1.13
N VAL A 126 2.96 -6.98 -0.88
CA VAL A 126 4.00 -7.09 -1.91
C VAL A 126 4.85 -8.30 -1.63
N SER A 127 4.83 -9.28 -2.52
CA SER A 127 5.64 -10.49 -2.42
C SER A 127 6.91 -10.37 -3.26
N TYR A 128 8.07 -10.44 -2.60
CA TYR A 128 9.38 -10.41 -3.26
C TYR A 128 10.41 -11.23 -2.48
N LEU A 129 11.25 -11.99 -3.18
CA LEU A 129 12.29 -12.86 -2.61
C LEU A 129 11.78 -13.72 -1.44
N PHE A 130 10.71 -14.49 -1.68
CA PHE A 130 10.10 -15.41 -0.70
C PHE A 130 9.57 -14.74 0.59
N CYS A 131 9.46 -13.42 0.62
CA CYS A 131 8.88 -12.66 1.71
C CYS A 131 7.70 -11.83 1.20
N THR A 132 6.62 -11.78 1.96
CA THR A 132 5.47 -10.92 1.66
C THR A 132 5.42 -9.82 2.69
N GLN A 133 5.57 -8.58 2.23
CA GLN A 133 5.49 -7.39 3.07
C GLN A 133 4.08 -6.84 3.03
N THR A 134 3.48 -6.59 4.20
CA THR A 134 2.26 -5.79 4.30
C THR A 134 2.62 -4.33 4.50
N PHE A 135 1.99 -3.46 3.72
CA PHE A 135 2.02 -2.02 3.93
C PHE A 135 0.62 -1.54 4.31
N TYR A 136 0.53 -0.72 5.34
CA TYR A 136 -0.66 0.02 5.68
C TYR A 136 -0.62 1.40 5.03
N PHE A 137 -1.77 2.05 4.94
CA PHE A 137 -1.82 3.40 4.40
C PHE A 137 -2.94 4.23 5.03
N ARG A 138 -2.77 5.55 4.97
CA ARG A 138 -3.78 6.54 5.38
C ARG A 138 -3.76 7.73 4.42
N ASP A 139 -4.92 8.30 4.21
CA ASP A 139 -5.11 9.49 3.40
C ASP A 139 -5.02 10.74 4.28
N THR A 140 -4.31 11.76 3.82
CA THR A 140 -4.34 13.13 4.34
C THR A 140 -5.03 14.03 3.32
N GLU A 141 -5.16 15.32 3.62
CA GLU A 141 -5.70 16.30 2.67
C GLU A 141 -4.88 16.37 1.37
N HIS A 142 -3.55 16.23 1.48
CA HIS A 142 -2.65 16.51 0.37
C HIS A 142 -1.90 15.28 -0.16
N TYR A 143 -1.78 14.21 0.61
CA TYR A 143 -1.03 13.02 0.21
C TYR A 143 -1.55 11.76 0.90
N ARG A 144 -1.17 10.60 0.39
CA ARG A 144 -1.33 9.31 1.06
C ARG A 144 0.01 8.92 1.65
N GLU A 145 0.00 8.56 2.92
CA GLU A 145 1.14 7.94 3.59
C GLU A 145 0.98 6.42 3.57
N ILE A 146 2.07 5.71 3.29
CA ILE A 146 2.17 4.25 3.24
C ILE A 146 3.35 3.83 4.11
N TRP A 147 3.16 2.88 5.01
CA TRP A 147 4.22 2.40 5.90
C TRP A 147 4.18 0.88 6.06
N PRO A 148 5.33 0.22 6.27
CA PRO A 148 5.38 -1.23 6.43
C PRO A 148 4.83 -1.63 7.80
N ASP A 149 4.34 -2.86 7.90
CA ASP A 149 4.06 -3.50 9.18
C ASP A 149 5.33 -3.68 10.05
N GLU A 150 5.16 -4.22 11.26
CA GLU A 150 6.29 -4.47 12.16
C GLU A 150 7.13 -5.67 11.73
N ASP A 151 6.48 -6.70 11.17
CA ASP A 151 7.06 -7.95 10.68
C ASP A 151 7.65 -7.79 9.27
N ARG A 152 8.71 -6.98 9.22
CA ARG A 152 9.26 -6.50 7.95
C ARG A 152 10.11 -7.52 7.23
N CYS A 153 9.89 -7.63 5.93
CA CYS A 153 10.88 -8.14 5.00
C CYS A 153 12.15 -7.26 5.05
N PHE A 154 13.33 -7.89 4.97
CA PHE A 154 14.61 -7.17 5.04
C PHE A 154 14.72 -6.06 3.98
N TRP A 155 14.11 -6.28 2.81
CA TRP A 155 14.14 -5.36 1.68
C TRP A 155 13.18 -4.18 1.84
N ALA A 156 12.11 -4.31 2.63
CA ALA A 156 11.14 -3.24 2.84
C ALA A 156 11.69 -2.11 3.72
N ARG A 157 12.58 -2.46 4.67
CA ARG A 157 13.13 -1.54 5.68
C ARG A 157 12.02 -0.79 6.43
N LYS A 158 12.36 0.25 7.19
CA LYS A 158 11.38 1.13 7.88
C LYS A 158 10.92 2.30 6.99
N ARG A 159 10.82 2.09 5.67
CA ARG A 159 10.58 3.19 4.73
C ARG A 159 9.09 3.49 4.61
N HIS A 160 8.72 4.72 4.92
CA HIS A 160 7.44 5.31 4.59
C HIS A 160 7.51 5.87 3.17
N PHE A 161 6.40 5.76 2.46
CA PHE A 161 6.18 6.40 1.17
C PHE A 161 5.09 7.44 1.34
N TYR A 162 5.30 8.61 0.74
CA TYR A 162 4.34 9.70 0.71
C TYR A 162 4.10 9.99 -0.75
N ILE A 163 2.85 9.85 -1.18
CA ILE A 163 2.47 9.93 -2.59
C ILE A 163 1.24 10.81 -2.75
N ALA A 164 1.04 11.40 -3.91
CA ALA A 164 -0.25 11.94 -4.25
C ALA A 164 -0.62 11.73 -5.71
N ARG A 165 -1.92 11.82 -5.95
CA ARG A 165 -2.53 11.54 -7.25
C ARG A 165 -2.33 12.74 -8.18
N TYR A 166 -1.75 12.50 -9.34
CA TYR A 166 -1.67 13.50 -10.40
C TYR A 166 -3.03 13.65 -11.09
N LYS A 167 -3.42 14.90 -11.38
CA LYS A 167 -4.75 15.25 -11.93
C LYS A 167 -4.69 15.91 -13.31
N GLY A 168 -3.50 16.25 -13.79
CA GLY A 168 -3.33 16.83 -15.12
C GLY A 168 -3.38 15.80 -16.24
N ARG A 169 -3.12 16.25 -17.46
CA ARG A 169 -3.10 15.39 -18.65
C ARG A 169 -1.80 14.60 -18.73
N ILE A 170 -1.89 13.35 -19.16
CA ILE A 170 -0.74 12.47 -19.30
C ILE A 170 -0.61 12.05 -20.77
N THR A 171 0.58 12.20 -21.31
CA THR A 171 0.97 11.63 -22.60
C THR A 171 1.97 10.51 -22.37
N GLU A 172 1.71 9.32 -22.90
CA GLU A 172 2.67 8.22 -22.85
C GLU A 172 3.65 8.31 -24.02
N ARG A 173 4.94 8.29 -23.70
CA ARG A 173 6.03 8.17 -24.66
C ARG A 173 6.32 6.69 -24.83
N THR A 174 6.02 6.15 -26.01
CA THR A 174 6.55 4.86 -26.44
C THR A 174 7.99 5.09 -26.89
N ASP A 175 8.94 4.32 -26.38
CA ASP A 175 10.27 4.32 -26.97
C ASP A 175 10.14 3.78 -28.42
N PRO A 176 10.75 4.45 -29.42
CA PRO A 176 10.75 3.97 -30.80
C PRO A 176 11.47 2.63 -30.96
#